data_AF-A0A5S4F5A4-F1
#
_entry.id   AF-A0A5S4F5A4-F1
#
_cell.length_a   1.000
_cell.length_b   1.000
_cell.length_c   1.000
_cell.angle_alpha   90.00
_cell.angle_beta   90.00
_cell.angle_gamma   90.00
#
_symmetry.space_group_name_H-M   'P 1'
#
loop_
_entity.id
_entity.type
_entity.pdbx_description
1 polymer ?
#
loop_
_entity_poly.entity_id
_entity_poly.type
_entity_poly.pdbx_seq_one_letter_code
_entity_poly.pdbx_strand_id
1 'polypeptide(L)'
;MKIRRLAPALFFCFLLPGPAVAESKFELETARETEAVRLSRDTQAGGYQLLTAAELKKMIDEGTPMLLVDTMPYDASYRKEHLPGARQFLFPVARMSAWDTKETDGRTEADFIALLGADKNKPVVFYCGFVKCTRSDNGAAWARKLGYTQVYRFPGGLFSWKGADFPLEAVP
;
A
#
# COMPACT_ATOMS: atom_id res chain seq x y z
N MET A 1 -37.55 -56.11 -38.23
CA MET A 1 -37.83 -55.27 -37.05
C MET A 1 -36.54 -54.57 -36.64
N LYS A 2 -36.46 -53.25 -36.82
CA LYS A 2 -35.25 -52.44 -36.60
C LYS A 2 -35.04 -52.21 -35.10
N ILE A 3 -33.87 -52.53 -34.55
CA ILE A 3 -33.46 -52.08 -33.22
C ILE A 3 -32.20 -51.23 -33.38
N ARG A 4 -32.39 -49.92 -33.22
CA ARG A 4 -31.36 -48.89 -33.03
C ARG A 4 -31.13 -48.71 -31.53
N ARG A 5 -29.88 -48.69 -31.04
CA ARG A 5 -29.40 -47.87 -29.89
C ARG A 5 -27.88 -47.68 -30.06
N LEU A 6 -27.43 -46.55 -30.61
CA LEU A 6 -26.95 -45.33 -29.92
C LEU A 6 -25.62 -45.57 -29.16
N ALA A 7 -24.51 -45.29 -29.85
CA ALA A 7 -23.18 -45.11 -29.27
C ALA A 7 -23.05 -43.69 -28.68
N PRO A 8 -22.32 -43.49 -27.57
CA PRO A 8 -22.24 -42.20 -26.91
C PRO A 8 -21.28 -41.27 -27.67
N ALA A 9 -21.77 -40.07 -27.99
CA ALA A 9 -20.96 -39.01 -28.56
C ALA A 9 -19.95 -38.51 -27.52
N LEU A 10 -18.67 -38.72 -27.79
CA LEU A 10 -17.57 -38.14 -27.03
C LEU A 10 -17.57 -36.63 -27.28
N PHE A 11 -18.17 -35.86 -26.38
CA PHE A 11 -18.19 -34.39 -26.42
C PHE A 11 -16.84 -33.88 -25.91
N PHE A 12 -15.85 -33.79 -26.81
CA PHE A 12 -14.56 -33.16 -26.53
C PHE A 12 -14.77 -31.63 -26.56
N CYS A 13 -15.19 -31.08 -25.42
CA CYS A 13 -15.23 -29.63 -25.21
C CYS A 13 -13.79 -29.10 -25.19
N PHE A 14 -13.29 -28.62 -26.33
CA PHE A 14 -12.13 -27.73 -26.36
C PHE A 14 -12.52 -26.42 -25.66
N LEU A 15 -12.19 -26.33 -24.37
CA LEU A 15 -12.10 -25.06 -23.66
C LEU A 15 -10.92 -24.29 -24.25
N LEU A 16 -11.17 -23.52 -25.31
CA LEU A 16 -10.23 -22.49 -25.75
C LEU A 16 -10.15 -21.44 -24.64
N PRO A 17 -8.98 -21.18 -24.03
CA PRO A 17 -8.82 -20.00 -23.20
C PRO A 17 -9.11 -18.79 -24.09
N GLY A 18 -10.13 -18.02 -23.73
CA GLY A 18 -10.45 -16.77 -24.41
C GLY A 18 -9.19 -15.88 -24.46
N PRO A 19 -9.02 -15.05 -25.50
CA PRO A 19 -7.86 -14.18 -25.58
C PRO A 19 -7.87 -13.25 -24.36
N ALA A 20 -6.93 -13.45 -23.45
CA ALA A 20 -6.50 -12.40 -22.55
C ALA A 20 -6.01 -11.27 -23.47
N VAL A 21 -6.79 -10.19 -23.58
CA VAL A 21 -6.38 -9.01 -24.33
C VAL A 21 -5.17 -8.45 -23.60
N ALA A 22 -3.98 -8.72 -24.12
CA ALA A 22 -2.77 -8.06 -23.66
C ALA A 22 -2.97 -6.56 -23.92
N GLU A 23 -3.03 -5.75 -22.86
CA GLU A 23 -3.10 -4.29 -22.97
C GLU A 23 -1.94 -3.80 -23.86
N SER A 24 -2.22 -2.85 -24.75
CA SER A 24 -1.19 -2.35 -25.65
C SER A 24 -0.10 -1.63 -24.84
N LYS A 25 1.16 -1.68 -25.31
CA LYS A 25 2.27 -0.95 -24.66
C LYS A 25 1.99 0.55 -24.49
N PHE A 26 1.14 1.12 -25.35
CA PHE A 26 0.75 2.53 -25.30
C PHE A 26 -0.25 2.82 -24.18
N GLU A 27 -1.23 1.94 -23.97
CA GLU A 27 -2.17 2.04 -22.85
C GLU A 27 -1.44 1.85 -21.50
N LEU A 28 -0.55 0.86 -21.42
CA LEU A 28 0.28 0.63 -20.23
C LEU A 28 1.14 1.84 -19.88
N GLU A 29 1.77 2.48 -20.89
CA GLU A 29 2.57 3.68 -20.66
C GLU A 29 1.70 4.88 -20.25
N THR A 30 0.52 5.06 -20.86
CA THR A 30 -0.42 6.13 -20.49
C THR A 30 -0.91 5.97 -19.04
N ALA A 31 -1.19 4.74 -18.61
CA ALA A 31 -1.55 4.43 -17.23
C ALA A 31 -0.39 4.73 -16.26
N ARG A 32 0.83 4.31 -16.61
CA ARG A 32 2.04 4.60 -15.82
C ARG A 32 2.28 6.11 -15.67
N GLU A 33 2.17 6.87 -16.76
CA GLU A 33 2.31 8.33 -16.73
C GLU A 33 1.29 8.96 -15.78
N THR A 34 0.02 8.58 -15.89
CA THR A 34 -1.06 9.11 -15.05
C THR A 34 -0.81 8.82 -13.56
N GLU A 35 -0.39 7.61 -13.24
CA GLU A 35 -0.07 7.20 -11.86
C GLU A 35 1.16 7.93 -11.31
N ALA A 36 2.23 8.06 -12.11
CA ALA A 36 3.45 8.75 -11.71
C ALA A 36 3.21 10.25 -11.48
N VAL A 37 2.47 10.90 -12.37
CA VAL A 37 2.11 12.33 -12.24
C VAL A 37 1.22 12.55 -11.02
N ARG A 38 0.25 11.67 -10.77
CA ARG A 38 -0.58 11.74 -9.55
C ARG A 38 0.27 11.59 -8.30
N LEU A 39 1.10 10.56 -8.21
CA LEU A 39 2.00 10.33 -7.06
C LEU A 39 2.89 11.54 -6.81
N SER A 40 3.46 12.13 -7.87
CA SER A 40 4.30 13.34 -7.78
C SER A 40 3.53 14.52 -7.19
N ARG A 41 2.30 14.78 -7.68
CA ARG A 41 1.44 15.86 -7.18
C ARG A 41 1.02 15.65 -5.72
N ASP A 42 0.63 14.43 -5.36
CA ASP A 42 0.28 14.07 -3.97
C ASP A 42 1.49 14.30 -3.05
N THR A 43 2.68 13.87 -3.48
CA THR A 43 3.95 14.06 -2.75
C THR A 43 4.28 15.53 -2.54
N GLN A 44 4.19 16.35 -3.60
CA GLN A 44 4.42 17.79 -3.52
C GLN A 44 3.40 18.48 -2.59
N ALA A 45 2.11 18.14 -2.72
CA ALA A 45 1.05 18.72 -1.89
C ALA A 45 1.15 18.30 -0.41
N GLY A 46 1.60 17.06 -0.14
CA GLY A 46 1.81 16.55 1.20
C GLY A 46 3.12 17.02 1.84
N GLY A 47 4.08 17.48 1.05
CA GLY A 47 5.37 18.03 1.52
C GLY A 47 6.28 16.98 2.15
N TYR A 48 6.21 15.72 1.71
CA TYR A 48 7.03 14.60 2.18
C TYR A 48 7.93 14.05 1.07
N GLN A 49 8.82 13.12 1.40
CA GLN A 49 9.74 12.47 0.46
C GLN A 49 9.30 11.04 0.12
N LEU A 50 9.83 10.47 -0.96
CA LEU A 50 9.52 9.09 -1.36
C LEU A 50 10.71 8.16 -1.11
N LEU A 51 10.42 6.91 -0.78
CA LEU A 51 11.38 5.82 -0.72
C LEU A 51 10.93 4.70 -1.66
N THR A 52 11.89 4.03 -2.29
CA THR A 52 11.69 2.74 -2.95
C THR A 52 11.74 1.60 -1.94
N ALA A 53 11.35 0.39 -2.35
CA ALA A 53 11.46 -0.79 -1.51
C ALA A 53 12.92 -1.06 -1.12
N ALA A 54 13.85 -0.91 -2.06
CA ALA A 54 15.27 -1.13 -1.84
C ALA A 54 15.87 -0.13 -0.85
N GLU A 55 15.54 1.16 -0.96
CA GLU A 55 16.00 2.18 -0.01
C GLU A 55 15.45 1.94 1.40
N LEU A 56 14.15 1.63 1.52
CA LEU A 56 13.56 1.31 2.82
C LEU A 56 14.18 0.03 3.43
N LYS A 57 14.39 -1.00 2.61
CA LYS A 57 15.05 -2.24 3.06
C LYS A 57 16.46 -1.98 3.57
N LYS A 58 17.23 -1.16 2.84
CA LYS A 58 18.56 -0.74 3.27
C LYS A 58 18.52 -0.02 4.62
N MET A 59 17.59 0.93 4.80
CA MET A 59 17.43 1.64 6.09
C MET A 59 17.13 0.68 7.24
N ILE A 60 16.29 -0.34 7.01
CA ILE A 60 15.95 -1.38 7.99
C ILE A 60 17.18 -2.24 8.32
N ASP A 61 17.91 -2.72 7.30
CA ASP A 61 19.08 -3.58 7.48
C ASP A 61 20.23 -2.88 8.19
N GLU A 62 20.39 -1.58 7.95
CA GLU A 62 21.38 -0.74 8.63
C GLU A 62 20.97 -0.35 10.06
N GLY A 63 19.75 -0.72 10.49
CA GLY A 63 19.25 -0.37 11.82
C GLY A 63 19.01 1.13 12.01
N THR A 64 18.71 1.84 10.92
CA THR A 64 18.47 3.30 10.97
C THR A 64 17.34 3.60 11.96
N PRO A 65 17.55 4.44 12.99
CA PRO A 65 16.50 4.78 13.93
C PRO A 65 15.35 5.51 13.23
N MET A 66 14.21 4.83 13.05
CA MET A 66 13.03 5.39 12.41
C MET A 66 11.74 4.82 13.00
N LEU A 67 10.61 5.41 12.62
CA LEU A 67 9.29 4.85 12.84
C LEU A 67 8.70 4.45 11.49
N LEU A 68 8.33 3.18 11.35
CA LEU A 68 7.62 2.67 10.17
C LEU A 68 6.14 2.50 10.50
N VAL A 69 5.25 3.11 9.71
CA VAL A 69 3.80 3.14 9.98
C VAL A 69 3.02 2.51 8.83
N ASP A 70 2.31 1.42 9.13
CA ASP A 70 1.29 0.85 8.25
C ASP A 70 -0.03 1.59 8.42
N THR A 71 -0.55 2.12 7.31
CA THR A 71 -1.79 2.90 7.31
C THR A 71 -3.05 2.11 6.95
N MET A 72 -2.94 0.78 6.80
CA MET A 72 -4.04 -0.12 6.44
C MET A 72 -4.84 -0.60 7.66
N PRO A 73 -6.06 -1.14 7.47
CA PRO A 73 -6.85 -1.68 8.58
C PRO A 73 -6.14 -2.82 9.32
N TYR A 74 -6.28 -2.85 10.65
CA TYR A 74 -5.56 -3.78 11.50
C TYR A 74 -5.88 -5.24 11.17
N ASP A 75 -7.13 -5.68 11.36
CA ASP A 75 -7.52 -7.08 11.18
C ASP A 75 -7.55 -7.51 9.71
N ALA A 76 -7.96 -6.61 8.81
CA ALA A 76 -8.11 -6.96 7.40
C ALA A 76 -6.76 -7.09 6.68
N SER A 77 -5.72 -6.38 7.15
CA SER A 77 -4.39 -6.31 6.51
C SER A 77 -3.26 -6.54 7.51
N TYR A 78 -2.94 -5.56 8.36
CA TYR A 78 -1.70 -5.52 9.16
C TYR A 78 -1.46 -6.80 9.97
N ARG A 79 -2.50 -7.33 10.63
CA ARG A 79 -2.43 -8.55 11.44
C ARG A 79 -1.92 -9.75 10.63
N LYS A 80 -2.36 -9.88 9.38
CA LYS A 80 -2.01 -11.01 8.51
C LYS A 80 -0.59 -10.90 8.00
N GLU A 81 -0.17 -9.67 7.70
CA GLU A 81 1.14 -9.38 7.12
C GLU A 81 1.44 -7.88 7.16
N HIS A 82 2.66 -7.54 7.54
CA HIS A 82 3.19 -6.18 7.55
C HIS A 82 4.71 -6.19 7.37
N LEU A 83 5.29 -5.02 7.10
CA LEU A 83 6.75 -4.88 7.04
C LEU A 83 7.35 -5.05 8.44
N PRO A 84 8.57 -5.63 8.56
CA PRO A 84 9.20 -5.87 9.86
C PRO A 84 9.34 -4.60 10.71
N GLY A 85 8.92 -4.68 11.97
CA GLY A 85 8.99 -3.58 12.92
C GLY A 85 8.02 -2.42 12.66
N ALA A 86 7.09 -2.56 11.70
CA ALA A 86 6.05 -1.57 11.47
C ALA A 86 5.13 -1.43 12.70
N ARG A 87 4.46 -0.28 12.80
CA ARG A 87 3.38 -0.02 13.75
C ARG A 87 2.13 0.36 12.96
N GLN A 88 0.96 -0.05 13.41
CA GLN A 88 -0.30 0.24 12.70
C GLN A 88 -0.96 1.54 13.16
N PHE A 89 -1.48 2.31 12.20
CA PHE A 89 -2.41 3.43 12.42
C PHE A 89 -3.31 3.64 11.19
N LEU A 90 -4.61 3.34 11.28
CA LEU A 90 -5.51 3.46 10.13
C LEU A 90 -5.66 4.92 9.66
N PHE A 91 -5.60 5.11 8.34
CA PHE A 91 -6.11 6.31 7.66
C PHE A 91 -7.10 5.92 6.55
N PRO A 92 -8.02 6.83 6.16
CA PRO A 92 -8.96 6.60 5.07
C PRO A 92 -8.29 6.63 3.69
N VAL A 93 -9.00 6.10 2.68
CA VAL A 93 -8.61 6.29 1.26
C VAL A 93 -8.90 7.71 0.80
N ALA A 94 -10.07 8.23 1.15
CA ALA A 94 -10.42 9.61 0.84
C ALA A 94 -9.46 10.56 1.55
N ARG A 95 -9.19 11.72 0.95
CA ARG A 95 -8.34 12.72 1.58
C ARG A 95 -9.01 13.20 2.87
N MET A 96 -8.30 13.07 3.97
CA MET A 96 -8.76 13.56 5.27
C MET A 96 -8.30 15.02 5.39
N SER A 97 -9.23 15.98 5.44
CA SER A 97 -8.92 17.42 5.56
C SER A 97 -9.04 17.91 7.02
N ALA A 98 -9.99 17.34 7.76
CA ALA A 98 -10.17 17.45 9.19
C ALA A 98 -10.11 16.06 9.83
N TRP A 99 -9.63 15.97 11.07
CA TRP A 99 -9.57 14.68 11.76
C TRP A 99 -10.97 14.13 12.00
N ASP A 100 -11.22 12.89 11.61
CA ASP A 100 -12.45 12.16 11.92
C ASP A 100 -12.09 10.79 12.50
N THR A 101 -12.46 10.57 13.77
CA THR A 101 -12.19 9.30 14.46
C THR A 101 -12.88 8.11 13.82
N LYS A 102 -13.96 8.32 13.05
CA LYS A 102 -14.65 7.24 12.34
C LYS A 102 -13.80 6.65 11.21
N GLU A 103 -12.87 7.44 10.67
CA GLU A 103 -11.99 7.07 9.57
C GLU A 103 -10.64 6.50 10.04
N THR A 104 -10.41 6.45 11.36
CA THR A 104 -9.14 6.08 12.01
C THR A 104 -9.32 4.99 13.08
N ASP A 105 -10.33 4.13 12.93
CA ASP A 105 -10.68 3.07 13.91
C ASP A 105 -10.91 3.61 15.33
N GLY A 106 -11.53 4.78 15.45
CA GLY A 106 -11.81 5.45 16.72
C GLY A 106 -10.61 6.21 17.31
N ARG A 107 -9.43 6.16 16.69
CA ARG A 107 -8.20 6.79 17.22
C ARG A 107 -8.18 8.30 16.97
N THR A 108 -7.76 9.05 17.98
CA THR A 108 -7.70 10.52 17.95
C THR A 108 -6.40 11.03 17.33
N GLU A 109 -6.37 12.33 17.00
CA GLU A 109 -5.13 13.00 16.57
C GLU A 109 -4.04 12.92 17.66
N ALA A 110 -4.44 12.93 18.94
CA ALA A 110 -3.52 12.76 20.05
C ALA A 110 -2.90 11.34 20.08
N ASP A 111 -3.68 10.30 19.76
CA ASP A 111 -3.15 8.93 19.63
C ASP A 111 -2.15 8.81 18.49
N PHE A 112 -2.36 9.57 17.41
CA PHE A 112 -1.41 9.64 16.30
C PHE A 112 -0.13 10.35 16.72
N ILE A 113 -0.23 11.52 17.38
CA ILE A 113 0.92 12.23 17.93
C ILE A 113 1.70 11.35 18.89
N ALA A 114 1.02 10.61 19.76
CA ALA A 114 1.64 9.68 20.70
C ALA A 114 2.40 8.55 19.99
N LEU A 115 1.85 8.01 18.90
CA LEU A 115 2.54 7.02 18.07
C LEU A 115 3.81 7.60 17.43
N LEU A 116 3.72 8.81 16.87
CA LEU A 116 4.82 9.48 16.19
C LEU A 116 5.96 9.88 17.14
N GLY A 117 5.62 10.21 18.40
CA GLY A 117 6.57 10.56 19.45
C GLY A 117 6.96 12.04 19.47
N ALA A 118 7.65 12.48 20.53
CA ALA A 118 7.95 13.90 20.74
C ALA A 118 9.03 14.46 19.79
N ASP A 119 9.93 13.62 19.30
CA ASP A 119 11.02 14.05 18.41
C ASP A 119 10.52 14.26 16.98
N LYS A 120 10.38 15.53 16.60
CA LYS A 120 9.94 15.94 15.26
C LYS A 120 10.97 15.68 14.16
N ASN A 121 12.23 15.41 14.51
CA ASN A 121 13.30 15.16 13.56
C ASN A 121 13.58 13.68 13.32
N LYS A 122 12.97 12.79 14.13
CA LYS A 122 13.05 11.35 13.91
C LYS A 122 12.40 10.99 12.55
N PRO A 123 13.09 10.23 11.67
CA PRO A 123 12.48 9.75 10.44
C PRO A 123 11.21 8.96 10.68
N VAL A 124 10.15 9.31 9.96
CA VAL A 124 8.89 8.55 9.94
C VAL A 124 8.57 8.16 8.50
N VAL A 125 8.37 6.86 8.27
CA VAL A 125 8.02 6.30 6.97
C VAL A 125 6.60 5.75 7.02
N PHE A 126 5.75 6.19 6.11
CA PHE A 126 4.37 5.71 5.97
C PHE A 126 4.23 4.80 4.75
N TYR A 127 3.48 3.71 4.88
CA TYR A 127 3.15 2.84 3.75
C TYR A 127 1.72 2.32 3.80
N CYS A 128 1.24 1.84 2.65
CA CYS A 128 -0.05 1.16 2.46
C CYS A 128 0.19 -0.07 1.55
N GLY A 129 -0.81 -0.58 0.83
CA GLY A 129 -0.67 -1.76 -0.01
C GLY A 129 0.11 -1.52 -1.32
N PHE A 130 -0.12 -0.38 -1.99
CA PHE A 130 0.35 -0.14 -3.36
C PHE A 130 0.25 1.35 -3.75
N VAL A 131 0.81 1.71 -4.91
CA VAL A 131 1.00 3.11 -5.35
C VAL A 131 -0.29 3.93 -5.37
N LYS A 132 -1.39 3.36 -5.89
CA LYS A 132 -2.70 4.02 -5.95
C LYS A 132 -3.36 4.21 -4.58
N CYS A 133 -2.93 3.49 -3.53
CA CYS A 133 -3.47 3.65 -2.19
C CYS A 133 -3.00 4.98 -1.56
N THR A 134 -3.96 5.80 -1.13
CA THR A 134 -3.77 7.12 -0.55
C THR A 134 -3.77 7.17 0.98
N ARG A 135 -3.95 6.04 1.66
CA ARG A 135 -3.91 6.02 3.14
C ARG A 135 -2.57 6.52 3.68
N SER A 136 -1.47 6.12 3.04
CA SER A 136 -0.13 6.57 3.42
C SER A 136 0.18 8.01 3.03
N ASP A 137 -0.51 8.55 2.01
CA ASP A 137 -0.47 9.99 1.71
C ASP A 137 -1.09 10.80 2.85
N ASN A 138 -2.27 10.39 3.34
CA ASN A 138 -2.93 11.03 4.48
C ASN A 138 -2.04 11.03 5.73
N GLY A 139 -1.49 9.86 6.10
CA GLY A 139 -0.61 9.76 7.28
C GLY A 139 0.64 10.64 7.18
N ALA A 140 1.30 10.62 6.02
CA ALA A 140 2.49 11.45 5.78
C ALA A 140 2.16 12.95 5.78
N ALA A 141 1.10 13.37 5.08
CA ALA A 141 0.67 14.76 5.05
C ALA A 141 0.25 15.27 6.45
N TRP A 142 -0.40 14.42 7.26
CA TRP A 142 -0.77 14.80 8.63
C TRP A 142 0.45 14.94 9.53
N ALA A 143 1.43 14.04 9.43
CA ALA A 143 2.70 14.19 10.14
C ALA A 143 3.42 15.50 9.74
N ARG A 144 3.45 15.85 8.46
CA ARG A 144 4.00 17.13 8.00
C ARG A 144 3.24 18.33 8.59
N LYS A 145 1.91 18.30 8.59
CA LYS A 145 1.06 19.31 9.23
C LYS A 145 1.33 19.46 10.74
N LEU A 146 1.69 18.36 11.40
CA LEU A 146 2.05 18.31 12.83
C LEU A 146 3.52 18.68 13.12
N GLY A 147 4.26 19.15 12.12
CA GLY A 147 5.62 19.68 12.24
C GLY A 147 6.76 18.66 12.19
N TYR A 148 6.50 17.39 11.84
CA TYR A 148 7.58 16.41 11.65
C TYR A 148 8.38 16.75 10.41
N THR A 149 9.71 16.80 10.53
CA THR A 149 10.60 17.34 9.49
C THR A 149 11.07 16.26 8.51
N GLN A 150 11.25 15.03 8.99
CA GLN A 150 11.75 13.89 8.22
C GLN A 150 10.62 12.88 7.96
N VAL A 151 9.74 13.21 7.02
CA VAL A 151 8.59 12.37 6.67
C VAL A 151 8.78 11.78 5.28
N TYR A 152 8.60 10.47 5.19
CA TYR A 152 8.72 9.69 3.98
C TYR A 152 7.45 8.89 3.74
N ARG A 153 7.14 8.63 2.47
CA ARG A 153 6.16 7.64 2.04
C ARG A 153 6.87 6.58 1.23
N PHE A 154 6.61 5.31 1.53
CA PHE A 154 6.94 4.19 0.66
C PHE A 154 5.69 3.84 -0.17
N PRO A 155 5.59 4.33 -1.43
CA PRO A 155 4.35 4.24 -2.20
C PRO A 155 4.12 2.82 -2.74
N GLY A 156 5.20 2.07 -3.01
CA GLY A 156 5.11 0.69 -3.49
C GLY A 156 4.44 -0.25 -2.48
N GLY A 157 4.52 0.09 -1.19
CA GLY A 157 3.76 -0.56 -0.15
C GLY A 157 4.05 -2.06 0.00
N LEU A 158 3.11 -2.76 0.63
CA LEU A 158 3.20 -4.20 0.85
C LEU A 158 3.40 -4.98 -0.46
N PHE A 159 2.81 -4.54 -1.57
CA PHE A 159 2.89 -5.25 -2.85
C PHE A 159 4.30 -5.16 -3.46
N SER A 160 4.90 -3.97 -3.48
CA SER A 160 6.28 -3.83 -3.96
C SER A 160 7.28 -4.49 -3.03
N TRP A 161 6.99 -4.54 -1.72
CA TRP A 161 7.83 -5.24 -0.75
C TRP A 161 7.85 -6.75 -1.00
N LYS A 162 6.67 -7.34 -1.21
CA LYS A 162 6.50 -8.73 -1.63
C LYS A 162 7.13 -9.03 -2.98
N GLY A 163 6.94 -8.14 -3.96
CA GLY A 163 7.52 -8.31 -5.29
C GLY A 163 9.05 -8.26 -5.31
N ALA A 164 9.67 -7.77 -4.23
CA ALA A 164 11.12 -7.82 -4.01
C ALA A 164 11.57 -9.00 -3.12
N ASP A 165 10.66 -9.91 -2.78
CA ASP A 165 10.89 -11.06 -1.91
C ASP A 165 11.50 -10.70 -0.54
N PHE A 166 11.13 -9.53 0.00
CA PHE A 166 11.58 -9.09 1.31
C PHE A 166 10.74 -9.69 2.46
N PRO A 167 11.34 -9.89 3.65
CA PRO A 167 10.68 -10.55 4.77
C PRO A 167 9.47 -9.77 5.29
N LEU A 168 8.49 -10.49 5.82
CA LEU A 168 7.26 -9.95 6.40
C LEU A 168 7.09 -10.46 7.84
N GLU A 169 6.35 -9.70 8.64
CA GLU A 169 5.89 -10.08 9.97
C GLU A 169 4.36 -10.25 9.97
N ALA A 170 3.83 -10.95 10.96
CA ALA A 170 2.40 -11.12 11.21
C ALA A 170 2.13 -11.06 12.71
N VAL A 171 0.91 -10.67 13.09
CA VAL A 171 0.47 -10.72 14.50
C VAL A 171 -0.30 -12.02 14.72
N PRO A 172 0.12 -12.85 15.70
CA PRO A 172 -0.56 -14.10 16.05
C PRO A 172 -2.06 -13.95 16.37
#